data_AF-A0A4W5R5I4-F1
#
_entry.id   AF-A0A4W5R5I4-F1
#
_cell.length_a   1.000
_cell.length_b   1.000
_cell.length_c   1.000
_cell.angle_alpha   90.00
_cell.angle_beta   90.00
_cell.angle_gamma   90.00
#
_symmetry.space_group_name_H-M   'P 1'
#
loop_
_entity.id
_entity.type
_entity.pdbx_description
1 polymer ?
#
loop_
_entity_poly.entity_id
_entity_poly.type
_entity_poly.pdbx_seq_one_letter_code
_entity_poly.pdbx_strand_id
1 'polypeptide(L)'
;MLGNSEDHTALSRALSQLAEVEEKIDQLHQDQAYADFYLFSELLGDYVRLITAVKGVFDHRMKTWSKWQDTQLLLQKKREAEAKLQFANKPDKLQQAQDEIKELEGKVQQGEKDFELISKTIRKEVSRFEKERVKDFKVVIIKYLESLVQTQQQLIKYWEAFLPEAKAIA
;
A
#
# COMPACT_ATOMS: atom_id res chain seq x y z
N MET A 1 -11.08 -31.50 -34.25
CA MET A 1 -10.37 -30.56 -35.16
C MET A 1 -11.09 -30.59 -36.50
N LEU A 2 -11.71 -29.48 -36.91
CA LEU A 2 -12.42 -29.41 -38.20
C LEU A 2 -11.49 -29.68 -39.39
N GLY A 3 -10.20 -29.36 -39.28
CA GLY A 3 -9.20 -29.67 -40.30
C GLY A 3 -9.06 -31.16 -40.62
N ASN A 4 -9.36 -32.07 -39.68
CA ASN A 4 -9.30 -33.52 -39.92
C ASN A 4 -10.51 -34.05 -40.71
N SER A 5 -11.55 -33.24 -40.87
CA SER A 5 -12.78 -33.57 -41.57
C SER A 5 -12.93 -32.80 -42.89
N GLU A 6 -11.90 -32.06 -43.28
CA GLU A 6 -11.87 -31.22 -44.47
C GLU A 6 -11.13 -31.94 -45.60
N ASP A 7 -11.79 -32.11 -46.74
CA ASP A 7 -11.22 -32.79 -47.92
C ASP A 7 -10.29 -31.85 -48.71
N HIS A 8 -10.52 -30.54 -48.67
CA HIS A 8 -9.66 -29.58 -49.35
C HIS A 8 -8.34 -29.41 -48.60
N THR A 9 -7.26 -29.97 -49.15
CA THR A 9 -5.95 -30.09 -48.47
C THR A 9 -5.40 -28.76 -47.95
N ALA A 10 -5.52 -27.67 -48.73
CA ALA A 10 -5.05 -26.35 -48.29
C ALA A 10 -5.88 -25.79 -47.12
N LEU A 11 -7.19 -26.05 -47.12
CA LEU A 11 -8.09 -25.61 -46.05
C LEU A 11 -7.88 -26.45 -44.78
N SER A 12 -7.75 -27.77 -44.93
CA SER A 12 -7.39 -28.69 -43.84
C SER A 12 -6.10 -28.26 -43.14
N ARG A 13 -5.03 -27.99 -43.91
CA ARG A 13 -3.74 -27.53 -43.38
C ARG A 13 -3.86 -26.19 -42.64
N ALA A 14 -4.55 -25.22 -43.23
CA ALA A 14 -4.72 -23.92 -42.60
C ALA A 14 -5.55 -23.99 -41.30
N LEU A 15 -6.59 -24.84 -41.25
CA LEU A 15 -7.36 -25.07 -40.02
C LEU A 15 -6.51 -25.72 -38.92
N SER A 16 -5.64 -26.66 -39.26
CA SER A 16 -4.73 -27.28 -38.29
C SER A 16 -3.69 -26.30 -37.76
N GLN A 17 -3.09 -25.48 -38.63
CA GLN A 17 -2.13 -24.45 -38.20
C GLN A 17 -2.78 -23.32 -37.40
N LEU A 18 -4.02 -22.93 -37.76
CA LEU A 18 -4.79 -21.98 -36.95
C LEU A 18 -4.99 -22.53 -35.54
N ALA A 19 -5.34 -23.80 -35.41
CA ALA A 19 -5.49 -24.42 -34.10
C ALA A 19 -4.18 -24.44 -33.29
N GLU A 20 -3.03 -24.71 -33.92
CA GLU A 20 -1.71 -24.59 -33.26
C GLU A 20 -1.40 -23.15 -32.83
N VAL A 21 -1.79 -22.16 -33.62
CA VAL A 21 -1.62 -20.74 -33.27
C VAL A 21 -2.50 -20.35 -32.10
N GLU A 22 -3.78 -20.75 -32.11
CA GLU A 22 -4.69 -20.51 -31.00
C GLU A 22 -4.21 -21.18 -29.71
N GLU A 23 -3.66 -22.40 -29.76
CA GLU A 23 -3.05 -23.07 -28.59
C GLU A 23 -1.86 -22.26 -28.03
N LYS A 24 -0.99 -21.74 -28.91
CA LYS A 24 0.14 -20.89 -28.50
C LYS A 24 -0.32 -19.54 -27.93
N ILE A 25 -1.39 -18.98 -28.48
CA ILE A 25 -1.99 -17.73 -27.98
C ILE A 25 -2.64 -17.96 -26.61
N ASP A 26 -3.31 -19.10 -26.41
CA ASP A 26 -3.88 -19.44 -25.11
C ASP A 26 -2.80 -19.53 -24.03
N GLN A 27 -1.69 -20.24 -24.30
CA GLN A 27 -0.56 -20.30 -23.38
C GLN A 27 0.01 -18.90 -23.09
N LEU A 28 0.10 -18.05 -24.11
CA LEU A 28 0.61 -16.69 -23.97
C LEU A 28 -0.32 -15.81 -23.11
N HIS A 29 -1.63 -15.99 -23.23
CA HIS A 29 -2.61 -15.33 -22.36
C HIS A 29 -2.55 -15.85 -20.92
N GLN A 30 -2.28 -17.14 -20.71
CA GLN A 30 -2.04 -17.69 -19.37
C GLN A 30 -0.81 -17.03 -18.73
N ASP A 31 0.29 -16.92 -19.48
CA ASP A 31 1.51 -16.24 -19.00
C ASP A 31 1.26 -14.77 -18.67
N GLN A 32 0.48 -14.07 -19.51
CA GLN A 32 0.07 -12.70 -19.22
C GLN A 32 -0.78 -12.62 -17.94
N ALA A 33 -1.77 -13.50 -17.77
CA ALA A 33 -2.59 -13.52 -16.57
C ALA A 33 -1.76 -13.74 -15.29
N TYR A 34 -0.72 -14.56 -15.36
CA TYR A 34 0.24 -14.73 -14.26
C TYR A 34 1.01 -13.44 -13.98
N ALA A 35 1.49 -12.74 -15.01
CA ALA A 35 2.17 -11.46 -14.85
C ALA A 35 1.23 -10.40 -14.23
N ASP A 36 0.00 -10.28 -14.73
CA ASP A 36 -1.02 -9.36 -14.23
C ASP A 36 -1.31 -9.62 -12.74
N PHE A 37 -1.42 -10.88 -12.33
CA PHE A 37 -1.69 -11.23 -10.95
C PHE A 37 -0.46 -11.01 -10.05
N TYR A 38 0.67 -11.67 -10.35
CA TYR A 38 1.81 -11.71 -9.45
C TYR A 38 2.67 -10.45 -9.46
N LEU A 39 2.72 -9.71 -10.57
CA LEU A 39 3.51 -8.49 -10.65
C LEU A 39 2.68 -7.25 -10.34
N PHE A 40 1.44 -7.18 -10.84
CA PHE A 40 0.65 -5.96 -10.73
C PHE A 40 -0.36 -5.99 -9.58
N SER A 41 -1.24 -7.01 -9.53
CA SER A 41 -2.27 -7.10 -8.50
C SER A 41 -1.68 -7.21 -7.09
N GLU A 42 -0.68 -8.07 -6.88
CA GLU A 42 0.00 -8.20 -5.58
C GLU A 42 0.71 -6.91 -5.17
N LEU A 43 1.40 -6.23 -6.10
CA LEU A 43 2.04 -4.93 -5.84
C LEU A 43 1.03 -3.88 -5.37
N LEU A 44 -0.13 -3.79 -6.04
CA LEU A 44 -1.19 -2.88 -5.63
C LEU A 44 -1.74 -3.25 -4.25
N GLY A 45 -1.96 -4.55 -3.99
CA GLY A 45 -2.41 -5.06 -2.70
C GLY A 45 -1.48 -4.67 -1.56
N ASP A 46 -0.17 -4.85 -1.74
CA ASP A 46 0.85 -4.43 -0.79
C ASP A 46 0.84 -2.92 -0.54
N TYR A 47 0.65 -2.13 -1.59
CA TYR A 47 0.55 -0.68 -1.47
C TYR A 47 -0.66 -0.24 -0.67
N VAL A 48 -1.82 -0.84 -0.91
CA VAL A 48 -3.04 -0.56 -0.14
C VAL A 48 -2.85 -0.92 1.34
N ARG A 49 -2.25 -2.08 1.63
CA ARG A 49 -1.92 -2.49 3.00
C ARG A 49 -0.97 -1.50 3.68
N LEU A 50 0.06 -1.06 2.97
CA LEU A 50 1.06 -0.14 3.48
C LEU A 50 0.47 1.25 3.77
N ILE A 51 -0.33 1.81 2.86
CA ILE A 51 -1.05 3.07 3.08
C ILE A 51 -1.98 2.95 4.29
N THR A 52 -2.64 1.81 4.46
CA THR A 52 -3.50 1.54 5.62
C THR A 52 -2.70 1.53 6.93
N ALA A 53 -1.53 0.90 6.94
CA ALA A 53 -0.64 0.95 8.10
C ALA A 53 -0.17 2.38 8.42
N VAL A 54 0.19 3.17 7.40
CA VAL A 54 0.57 4.58 7.57
C VAL A 54 -0.57 5.38 8.20
N LYS A 55 -1.81 5.21 7.74
CA LYS A 55 -2.99 5.83 8.36
C LYS A 55 -3.10 5.48 9.85
N GLY A 56 -2.95 4.19 10.20
CA GLY A 56 -2.97 3.73 11.59
C GLY A 56 -1.90 4.39 12.47
N VAL A 57 -0.72 4.68 11.91
CA VAL A 57 0.34 5.41 12.62
C VAL A 57 -0.04 6.87 12.88
N PHE A 58 -0.66 7.56 11.91
CA PHE A 58 -1.18 8.92 12.13
C PHE A 58 -2.31 8.96 13.17
N ASP A 59 -3.20 7.97 13.17
CA ASP A 59 -4.24 7.83 14.19
C ASP A 59 -3.63 7.64 15.58
N HIS A 60 -2.56 6.84 15.69
CA HIS A 60 -1.86 6.66 16.95
C HIS A 60 -1.21 7.97 17.44
N ARG A 61 -0.60 8.74 16.54
CA ARG A 61 -0.09 10.08 16.85
C ARG A 61 -1.19 11.01 17.37
N MET A 62 -2.37 10.99 16.75
CA MET A 62 -3.51 11.80 17.19
C MET A 62 -3.97 11.40 18.59
N LYS A 63 -4.02 10.10 18.89
CA LYS A 63 -4.35 9.59 20.24
C LYS A 63 -3.32 10.02 21.29
N THR A 64 -2.02 9.94 20.98
CA THR A 64 -0.95 10.40 21.88
C THR A 64 -1.07 11.89 22.16
N TRP A 65 -1.35 12.69 21.12
CA TRP A 65 -1.59 14.13 21.28
C TRP A 65 -2.81 14.42 22.16
N SER A 66 -3.96 13.78 21.89
CA SER A 66 -5.18 13.97 22.67
C SER A 66 -4.95 13.66 24.14
N LYS A 67 -4.31 12.53 24.46
CA LYS A 67 -3.97 12.14 25.82
C LYS A 67 -3.11 13.18 26.53
N TRP A 68 -2.10 13.72 25.84
CA TRP A 68 -1.24 14.77 26.38
C TRP A 68 -2.05 16.04 26.69
N GLN A 69 -2.89 16.49 25.76
CA GLN A 69 -3.74 17.68 25.93
C GLN A 69 -4.76 17.51 27.06
N ASP A 70 -5.40 16.34 27.17
CA ASP A 70 -6.33 16.04 28.26
C ASP A 70 -5.65 16.11 29.63
N THR A 71 -4.42 15.59 29.71
CA THR A 71 -3.59 15.66 30.93
C THR A 71 -3.21 17.10 31.25
N GLN A 72 -2.86 17.90 30.24
CA GLN A 72 -2.51 19.31 30.38
C GLN A 72 -3.70 20.15 30.88
N LEU A 73 -4.90 19.90 30.34
CA LEU A 73 -6.13 20.54 30.79
C LEU A 73 -6.48 20.15 32.24
N LEU A 74 -6.28 18.88 32.62
CA LEU A 74 -6.49 18.43 33.99
C LEU A 74 -5.52 19.11 34.97
N LEU A 75 -4.24 19.22 34.59
CA LEU A 75 -3.24 19.94 35.38
C LEU A 75 -3.64 21.40 35.61
N GLN A 76 -4.11 22.09 34.57
CA GLN A 76 -4.59 23.47 34.70
C GLN A 76 -5.75 23.58 35.72
N LYS A 77 -6.76 22.71 35.62
CA LYS A 77 -7.88 22.67 36.56
C LYS A 77 -7.43 22.42 38.00
N LYS A 78 -6.44 21.55 38.21
CA LYS A 78 -5.88 21.27 39.54
C LYS A 78 -5.14 22.46 40.13
N ARG A 79 -4.35 23.19 39.33
CA ARG A 79 -3.71 24.45 39.74
C ARG A 79 -4.74 25.53 40.13
N GLU A 80 -5.81 25.66 39.36
CA GLU A 80 -6.90 26.59 39.70
C GLU A 80 -7.62 26.21 41.01
N ALA A 81 -7.78 24.92 41.28
CA ALA A 81 -8.37 24.41 42.52
C ALA A 81 -7.44 24.62 43.73
N GLU A 82 -6.13 24.38 43.58
CA GLU A 82 -5.12 24.67 44.59
C GLU A 82 -5.12 26.15 44.97
N ALA A 83 -5.11 27.06 43.99
CA ALA A 83 -5.18 28.49 44.24
C ALA A 83 -6.40 28.87 45.11
N LYS A 84 -7.58 28.29 44.82
CA LYS A 84 -8.79 28.49 45.63
C LYS A 84 -8.65 27.95 47.07
N LEU A 85 -7.99 26.80 47.26
CA LEU A 85 -7.72 26.23 48.59
C LEU A 85 -6.76 27.11 49.40
N GLN A 86 -5.77 27.70 48.74
CA GLN A 86 -4.83 28.64 49.34
C GLN A 86 -5.55 29.90 49.85
N PHE A 87 -6.45 30.48 49.04
CA PHE A 87 -7.30 31.59 49.49
C PHE A 87 -8.25 31.22 50.64
N ALA A 88 -8.75 29.99 50.67
CA ALA A 88 -9.66 29.50 51.72
C ALA A 88 -8.95 29.09 53.02
N ASN A 89 -7.62 29.18 53.08
CA ASN A 89 -6.78 28.90 54.25
C ASN A 89 -7.01 27.50 54.88
N LYS A 90 -7.08 26.46 54.03
CA LYS A 90 -7.27 25.05 54.44
C LYS A 90 -5.98 24.22 54.25
N PRO A 91 -5.02 24.28 55.19
CA PRO A 91 -3.67 23.72 55.01
C PRO A 91 -3.64 22.20 54.82
N ASP A 92 -4.51 21.44 55.49
CA ASP A 92 -4.53 19.96 55.40
C ASP A 92 -4.84 19.43 54.00
N LYS A 93 -5.60 20.19 53.20
CA LYS A 93 -5.94 19.83 51.80
C LYS A 93 -4.95 20.39 50.78
N LEU A 94 -4.09 21.32 51.19
CA LEU A 94 -3.16 21.99 50.29
C LEU A 94 -2.01 21.06 49.89
N GLN A 95 -1.44 20.33 50.86
CA GLN A 95 -0.34 19.40 50.61
C GLN A 95 -0.73 18.31 49.61
N GLN A 96 -1.91 17.71 49.78
CA GLN A 96 -2.43 16.71 48.83
C GLN A 96 -2.58 17.28 47.41
N ALA A 97 -3.10 18.51 47.28
CA ALA A 97 -3.25 19.14 45.97
C ALA A 97 -1.90 19.40 45.28
N GLN A 98 -0.88 19.78 46.04
CA GLN A 98 0.48 20.00 45.55
C GLN A 98 1.13 18.69 45.06
N ASP A 99 0.96 17.61 45.81
CA ASP A 99 1.49 16.30 45.41
C ASP A 99 0.82 15.79 44.12
N GLU A 100 -0.51 15.95 44.00
CA GLU A 100 -1.26 15.62 42.78
C GLU A 100 -0.82 16.47 41.57
N ILE A 101 -0.58 17.77 41.77
CA ILE A 101 -0.07 18.67 40.72
C ILE A 101 1.31 18.22 40.25
N LYS A 102 2.22 17.90 41.17
CA LYS A 102 3.58 17.44 40.84
C LYS A 102 3.57 16.14 40.03
N GLU A 103 2.69 15.20 40.37
CA GLU A 103 2.50 13.97 39.59
C GLU A 103 1.99 14.27 38.18
N LEU A 104 1.00 15.15 38.05
CA LEU A 104 0.43 15.56 36.76
C LEU A 104 1.43 16.32 35.89
N GLU A 105 2.28 17.16 36.46
CA GLU A 105 3.38 17.82 35.75
C GLU A 105 4.33 16.80 35.12
N GLY A 106 4.70 15.74 35.86
CA GLY A 106 5.49 14.64 35.33
C GLY A 106 4.80 13.93 34.16
N LYS A 107 3.48 13.68 34.27
CA LYS A 107 2.68 13.07 33.20
C LYS A 107 2.57 13.96 31.96
N VAL A 108 2.42 15.27 32.12
CA VAL A 108 2.38 16.24 31.00
C VAL A 108 3.72 16.25 30.28
N GLN A 109 4.84 16.33 31.01
CA GLN A 109 6.18 16.27 30.41
C GLN A 109 6.43 14.96 29.65
N GLN A 110 5.97 13.83 30.20
CA GLN A 110 6.09 12.55 29.51
C GLN A 110 5.22 12.50 28.25
N GLY A 111 3.98 12.98 28.32
CA GLY A 111 3.07 13.03 27.17
C GLY A 111 3.60 13.90 26.02
N GLU A 112 4.23 15.03 26.36
CA GLU A 112 4.91 15.89 25.38
C GLU A 112 6.06 15.15 24.69
N LYS A 113 6.96 14.53 25.47
CA LYS A 113 8.08 13.73 24.94
C LYS A 113 7.61 12.60 24.04
N ASP A 114 6.58 11.87 24.45
CA ASP A 114 6.00 10.77 23.66
C ASP A 114 5.45 11.30 22.32
N PHE A 115 4.73 12.43 22.35
CA PHE A 115 4.19 13.07 21.14
C PHE A 115 5.27 13.60 20.20
N GLU A 116 6.33 14.21 20.73
CA GLU A 116 7.46 14.67 19.93
C GLU A 116 8.21 13.51 19.29
N LEU A 117 8.47 12.45 20.06
CA LEU A 117 9.17 11.26 19.60
C LEU A 117 8.41 10.59 18.45
N ILE A 118 7.11 10.35 18.60
CA ILE A 118 6.30 9.75 17.53
C ILE A 118 6.23 10.69 16.31
N SER A 119 6.07 12.00 16.50
CA SER A 119 6.03 12.98 15.41
C SER A 119 7.35 13.05 14.63
N LYS A 120 8.49 12.95 15.32
CA LYS A 120 9.82 12.93 14.70
C LYS A 120 10.04 11.64 13.93
N THR A 121 9.63 10.51 14.51
CA THR A 121 9.75 9.19 13.89
C THR A 121 8.90 9.10 12.62
N ILE A 122 7.65 9.55 12.68
CA ILE A 122 6.75 9.60 11.52
C ILE A 122 7.36 10.43 10.39
N ARG A 123 7.85 11.64 10.67
CA ARG A 123 8.48 12.50 9.64
C ARG A 123 9.66 11.80 8.96
N LYS A 124 10.54 11.17 9.73
CA LYS A 124 11.69 10.43 9.21
C LYS A 124 11.24 9.28 8.30
N GLU A 125 10.26 8.49 8.76
CA GLU A 125 9.79 7.30 8.05
C GLU A 125 8.99 7.67 6.78
N VAL A 126 8.19 8.72 6.80
CA VAL A 126 7.50 9.24 5.61
C VAL A 126 8.52 9.70 4.56
N SER A 127 9.53 10.48 4.95
CA SER A 127 10.58 10.89 4.01
C SER A 127 11.40 9.72 3.45
N ARG A 128 11.59 8.64 4.22
CA ARG A 128 12.22 7.41 3.71
C ARG A 128 11.29 6.70 2.72
N PHE A 129 10.02 6.53 3.09
CA PHE A 129 9.00 5.93 2.26
C PHE A 129 8.91 6.59 0.88
N GLU A 130 8.84 7.93 0.82
CA GLU A 130 8.77 8.67 -0.45
C GLU A 130 9.98 8.42 -1.36
N LYS A 131 11.19 8.25 -0.79
CA LYS A 131 12.42 8.07 -1.57
C LYS A 131 12.64 6.65 -2.05
N GLU A 132 12.33 5.67 -1.21
CA GLU A 132 12.61 4.26 -1.48
C GLU A 132 11.45 3.58 -2.20
N ARG A 133 10.21 3.79 -1.75
CA ARG A 133 9.06 3.05 -2.28
C ARG A 133 8.71 3.46 -3.70
N VAL A 134 8.84 4.74 -4.05
CA VAL A 134 8.66 5.20 -5.43
C VAL A 134 9.62 4.47 -6.39
N LYS A 135 10.86 4.19 -5.95
CA LYS A 135 11.83 3.45 -6.76
C LYS A 135 11.42 1.99 -6.92
N ASP A 136 11.06 1.33 -5.83
CA ASP A 136 10.63 -0.07 -5.86
C ASP A 136 9.40 -0.26 -6.76
N PHE A 137 8.39 0.61 -6.61
CA PHE A 137 7.19 0.61 -7.45
C PHE A 137 7.54 0.79 -8.93
N LYS A 138 8.38 1.77 -9.23
CA LYS A 138 8.83 2.00 -10.61
C LYS A 138 9.49 0.77 -11.21
N VAL A 139 10.36 0.08 -10.46
CA VAL A 139 11.04 -1.13 -10.94
C VAL A 139 10.05 -2.25 -11.27
N VAL A 140 9.07 -2.50 -10.39
CA VAL A 140 8.08 -3.57 -10.62
C VAL A 140 7.16 -3.22 -11.80
N ILE A 141 6.69 -1.97 -11.90
CA ILE A 141 5.86 -1.53 -13.03
C ILE A 141 6.62 -1.61 -14.35
N ILE A 142 7.89 -1.24 -14.39
CA ILE A 142 8.71 -1.39 -15.61
C ILE A 142 8.76 -2.86 -16.04
N LYS A 143 9.05 -3.78 -15.11
CA LYS A 143 9.08 -5.22 -15.40
C LYS A 143 7.73 -5.74 -15.92
N TYR A 144 6.64 -5.28 -15.33
CA TYR A 144 5.29 -5.61 -15.78
C TYR A 144 5.03 -5.11 -17.21
N LEU A 145 5.35 -3.85 -17.50
CA LEU A 145 5.20 -3.27 -18.84
C LEU A 145 6.09 -3.98 -19.87
N GLU A 146 7.32 -4.34 -19.51
CA GLU A 146 8.22 -5.14 -20.36
C GLU A 146 7.60 -6.51 -20.68
N SER A 147 7.01 -7.18 -19.68
CA SER A 147 6.29 -8.45 -19.87
C SER A 147 5.11 -8.28 -20.83
N LEU A 148 4.30 -7.22 -20.69
CA LEU A 148 3.18 -6.95 -21.58
C LEU A 148 3.64 -6.73 -23.03
N VAL A 149 4.71 -5.94 -23.22
CA VAL A 149 5.26 -5.69 -24.55
C VAL A 149 5.77 -6.98 -25.18
N GLN A 150 6.46 -7.83 -24.42
CA GLN A 150 6.95 -9.13 -24.90
C GLN A 150 5.79 -10.04 -25.33
N THR A 151 4.73 -10.12 -24.53
CA THR A 151 3.51 -10.86 -24.89
C THR A 151 2.94 -10.35 -26.20
N GLN A 152 2.73 -9.04 -26.35
CA GLN A 152 2.15 -8.48 -27.57
C GLN A 152 3.05 -8.70 -28.81
N GLN A 153 4.37 -8.59 -28.65
CA GLN A 153 5.31 -8.90 -29.72
C GLN A 153 5.26 -10.37 -30.14
N GLN A 154 5.08 -11.29 -29.19
CA GLN A 154 4.98 -12.71 -29.49
C GLN A 154 3.66 -13.07 -30.18
N LEU A 155 2.56 -12.42 -29.77
CA LEU A 155 1.25 -12.54 -30.43
C LEU A 155 1.33 -12.12 -31.90
N ILE A 156 1.97 -10.98 -32.19
CA ILE A 156 2.20 -10.51 -33.57
C ILE A 156 2.94 -11.55 -34.38
N LYS A 157 4.04 -12.11 -33.84
CA LYS A 157 4.83 -13.14 -34.53
C LYS A 157 4.02 -14.39 -34.86
N TYR A 158 3.13 -14.83 -33.97
CA TYR A 158 2.27 -15.99 -34.23
C TYR A 158 1.31 -15.71 -35.39
N TRP A 159 0.69 -14.53 -35.43
CA TRP A 159 -0.20 -14.15 -36.52
C TRP A 159 0.55 -13.93 -37.85
N GLU A 160 1.72 -13.30 -37.82
CA GLU A 160 2.56 -13.11 -39.00
C GLU A 160 3.03 -14.45 -39.60
N ALA A 161 3.35 -15.43 -38.75
CA ALA A 161 3.72 -16.77 -39.19
C ALA A 161 2.55 -17.53 -39.83
N PHE A 162 1.31 -17.28 -39.39
CA PHE A 162 0.11 -17.91 -39.95
C PHE A 162 -0.42 -17.24 -41.22
N LEU A 163 -0.17 -15.93 -41.39
CA LEU A 163 -0.68 -15.14 -42.50
C LEU A 163 -0.47 -15.76 -43.91
N PRO A 164 0.67 -16.38 -44.24
CA PRO A 164 0.87 -17.03 -45.54
C PRO A 164 -0.09 -18.19 -45.79
N GLU A 165 -0.41 -18.95 -44.74
CA GLU A 165 -1.23 -20.16 -44.83
C GLU A 165 -2.71 -19.80 -44.92
N ALA A 166 -3.12 -18.71 -44.25
CA ALA A 166 -4.43 -18.09 -44.47
C ALA A 166 -4.60 -17.60 -45.92
N LYS A 167 -3.56 -17.00 -46.51
CA LYS A 167 -3.58 -16.53 -47.91
C LYS A 167 -3.60 -17.67 -48.93
N ALA A 168 -3.11 -18.86 -48.58
CA ALA A 168 -3.09 -20.02 -49.47
C ALA A 168 -4.47 -20.67 -49.68
N ILE A 169 -5.48 -20.27 -48.90
CA ILE A 169 -6.87 -20.73 -49.04
C ILE A 169 -7.64 -19.91 -50.09
N ALA A 170 -7.20 -18.67 -50.35
CA ALA A 170 -7.87 -17.69 -51.22
C ALA A 170 -7.63 -17.93 -52.71
#